data_AF-A0A0U5N946-F1
#
_entry.id   AF-A0A0U5N946-F1
#
_cell.length_a   1.000
_cell.length_b   1.000
_cell.length_c   1.000
_cell.angle_alpha   90.00
_cell.angle_beta   90.00
_cell.angle_gamma   90.00
#
_symmetry.space_group_name_H-M   'P 1'
#
loop_
_entity.id
_entity.type
_entity.pdbx_description
1 polymer ?
#
loop_
_entity_poly.entity_id
_entity_poly.type
_entity_poly.pdbx_seq_one_letter_code
_entity_poly.pdbx_strand_id
1 'polypeptide(L)'
;MHALHSDHALAYRMLAGLVKLNRRLSDEIYDLKGREPWQRVAEFLLLQTGSSEGRADISLPYTREVLASRVGIRRESLSRLLGRLRVLGVKTSGNAIRIEDVGLLRRACIEARIPHNK
;
A
#
# COMPACT_ATOMS: atom_id res chain seq x y z
N MET A 1 21.91 -37.28 1.71
CA MET A 1 21.43 -35.90 1.99
C MET A 1 22.65 -35.03 2.30
N HIS A 2 22.99 -34.00 1.52
CA HIS A 2 24.03 -33.01 1.90
C HIS A 2 24.02 -31.71 1.07
N ALA A 3 23.46 -31.70 -0.15
CA ALA A 3 23.52 -30.58 -1.10
C ALA A 3 22.51 -29.42 -0.87
N LEU A 4 22.01 -29.24 0.35
CA LEU A 4 21.04 -28.18 0.70
C LEU A 4 21.46 -27.27 1.87
N HIS A 5 22.57 -27.59 2.56
CA HIS A 5 23.09 -26.76 3.66
C HIS A 5 24.13 -25.72 3.21
N SER A 6 24.90 -26.01 2.16
CA SER A 6 26.09 -25.22 1.82
C SER A 6 25.82 -24.03 0.90
N ASP A 7 24.76 -24.05 0.09
CA ASP A 7 24.47 -22.98 -0.88
C ASP A 7 23.29 -22.09 -0.43
N HIS A 8 23.61 -21.21 0.53
CA HIS A 8 22.70 -20.15 0.98
C HIS A 8 22.36 -19.16 -0.14
N ALA A 9 23.22 -19.01 -1.17
CA ALA A 9 22.97 -18.12 -2.29
C ALA A 9 21.90 -18.70 -3.24
N LEU A 10 21.92 -20.01 -3.51
CA LEU A 10 20.87 -20.71 -4.24
C LEU A 10 19.53 -20.65 -3.48
N ALA A 11 19.53 -20.98 -2.18
CA ALA A 11 18.33 -20.88 -1.34
C ALA A 11 17.73 -19.46 -1.34
N TYR A 12 18.58 -18.43 -1.18
CA TYR A 12 18.15 -17.03 -1.23
C TYR A 12 17.66 -16.61 -2.62
N ARG A 13 18.28 -17.07 -3.71
CA ARG A 13 17.81 -16.84 -5.09
C ARG A 13 16.46 -17.50 -5.35
N MET A 14 16.22 -18.71 -4.86
CA MET A 14 14.93 -19.40 -4.98
C MET A 14 13.85 -18.69 -4.16
N LEU A 15 14.11 -18.31 -2.91
CA LEU A 15 13.19 -17.52 -2.09
C LEU A 15 12.89 -16.15 -2.71
N ALA A 16 13.90 -15.43 -3.20
CA ALA A 16 13.71 -14.16 -3.89
C ALA A 16 12.92 -14.32 -5.21
N GLY A 17 13.12 -15.42 -5.93
CA GLY A 17 12.35 -15.79 -7.12
C GLY A 17 10.87 -16.05 -6.80
N LEU A 18 10.60 -16.86 -5.78
CA LEU A 18 9.25 -17.15 -5.29
C LEU A 18 8.55 -15.89 -4.77
N VAL A 19 9.25 -15.02 -4.04
CA VAL A 19 8.69 -13.73 -3.58
C VAL A 19 8.40 -12.78 -4.75
N LYS A 20 9.22 -12.78 -5.82
CA LYS A 20 8.93 -12.02 -7.05
C LYS A 20 7.72 -12.59 -7.81
N LEU A 21 7.65 -13.92 -7.99
CA LEU A 21 6.54 -14.58 -8.67
C LEU A 21 5.23 -14.40 -7.90
N ASN A 22 5.24 -14.60 -6.58
CA ASN A 22 4.06 -14.42 -5.74
C ASN A 22 3.60 -12.95 -5.71
N ARG A 23 4.53 -11.97 -5.79
CA ARG A 23 4.17 -10.56 -6.01
C ARG A 23 3.52 -10.36 -7.38
N ARG A 24 4.16 -10.81 -8.49
CA ARG A 24 3.56 -10.72 -9.82
C ARG A 24 2.16 -11.32 -9.86
N LEU A 25 1.95 -12.53 -9.36
CA LEU A 25 0.62 -13.15 -9.31
C LEU A 25 -0.35 -12.40 -8.39
N SER A 26 0.13 -11.79 -7.30
CA SER A 26 -0.69 -10.87 -6.48
C SER A 26 -1.13 -9.65 -7.28
N ASP A 27 -0.23 -9.09 -8.11
CA ASP A 27 -0.43 -7.90 -8.93
C ASP A 27 -1.25 -8.23 -10.22
N GLU A 28 -1.24 -9.48 -10.70
CA GLU A 28 -1.94 -9.96 -11.91
C GLU A 28 -3.40 -10.39 -11.60
N ILE A 29 -3.63 -11.08 -10.48
CA ILE A 29 -4.99 -11.33 -9.91
C ILE A 29 -5.72 -10.02 -9.61
N TYR A 30 -4.93 -8.99 -9.36
CA TYR A 30 -5.33 -7.68 -8.90
C TYR A 30 -5.78 -6.76 -10.04
N ASP A 31 -4.99 -6.65 -11.12
CA ASP A 31 -5.40 -5.96 -12.35
C ASP A 31 -6.70 -6.57 -12.92
N LEU A 32 -6.89 -7.88 -12.73
CA LEU A 32 -8.07 -8.63 -13.17
C LEU A 32 -9.33 -8.45 -12.30
N LYS A 33 -9.27 -7.84 -11.10
CA LYS A 33 -10.42 -7.72 -10.18
C LYS A 33 -10.44 -6.45 -9.32
N GLY A 34 -11.11 -5.41 -9.84
CA GLY A 34 -11.94 -4.47 -9.06
C GLY A 34 -11.33 -3.75 -7.85
N ARG A 35 -10.86 -2.52 -8.07
CA ARG A 35 -10.29 -1.53 -7.12
C ARG A 35 -8.87 -1.81 -6.62
N GLU A 36 -8.01 -0.83 -6.85
CA GLU A 36 -6.60 -0.81 -6.47
C GLU A 36 -6.42 -0.86 -4.92
N PRO A 37 -5.37 -1.40 -4.23
CA PRO A 37 -5.34 -1.29 -2.78
C PRO A 37 -4.82 0.10 -2.38
N TRP A 38 -4.32 0.91 -3.33
CA TRP A 38 -4.13 2.33 -3.08
C TRP A 38 -5.49 3.01 -3.03
N GLN A 39 -6.45 2.64 -3.88
CA GLN A 39 -7.85 3.06 -3.72
C GLN A 39 -8.40 2.53 -2.39
N ARG A 40 -8.24 1.24 -2.05
CA ARG A 40 -8.72 0.71 -0.74
C ARG A 40 -8.05 1.36 0.47
N VAL A 41 -6.74 1.67 0.42
CA VAL A 41 -6.04 2.43 1.47
C VAL A 41 -6.52 3.88 1.50
N ALA A 42 -6.68 4.55 0.36
CA ALA A 42 -7.12 5.93 0.28
C ALA A 42 -8.59 6.08 0.73
N GLU A 43 -9.50 5.24 0.25
CA GLU A 43 -10.89 5.12 0.71
C GLU A 43 -10.94 4.86 2.22
N PHE A 44 -10.12 3.95 2.74
CA PHE A 44 -10.02 3.72 4.18
C PHE A 44 -9.61 5.00 4.93
N LEU A 45 -8.59 5.73 4.45
CA LEU A 45 -8.15 6.98 5.08
C LEU A 45 -9.22 8.09 4.97
N LEU A 46 -9.89 8.24 3.83
CA LEU A 46 -11.01 9.16 3.60
C LEU A 46 -12.22 8.82 4.50
N LEU A 47 -12.40 7.56 4.90
CA LEU A 47 -13.39 7.15 5.91
C LEU A 47 -12.96 7.46 7.35
N GLN A 48 -11.69 7.80 7.62
CA GLN A 48 -11.24 8.25 8.94
C GLN A 48 -11.18 9.78 9.08
N THR A 49 -11.22 10.55 7.98
CA THR A 49 -11.16 12.02 8.06
C THR A 49 -12.47 12.68 8.48
N GLY A 50 -13.61 12.10 8.10
CA GLY A 50 -14.94 12.73 8.22
C GLY A 50 -15.16 13.90 7.24
N SER A 51 -14.17 14.78 7.07
CA SER A 51 -14.16 15.90 6.12
C SER A 51 -14.29 15.45 4.67
N SER A 52 -14.97 16.26 3.86
CA SER A 52 -15.07 16.13 2.40
C SER A 52 -13.87 16.68 1.65
N GLU A 53 -13.28 17.78 2.14
CA GLU A 53 -12.26 18.60 1.48
C GLU A 53 -11.22 19.15 2.49
N GLY A 54 -10.18 19.83 1.98
CA GLY A 54 -9.17 20.51 2.79
C GLY A 54 -8.13 19.57 3.39
N ARG A 55 -7.51 19.99 4.50
CA ARG A 55 -6.52 19.21 5.26
C ARG A 55 -7.20 18.31 6.29
N ALA A 56 -6.63 17.13 6.52
CA ALA A 56 -7.04 16.25 7.62
C ALA A 56 -5.85 15.51 8.23
N ASP A 57 -5.82 15.45 9.57
CA ASP A 57 -4.85 14.66 10.34
C ASP A 57 -5.53 13.45 10.98
N ILE A 58 -5.07 12.26 10.59
CA ILE A 58 -5.55 10.96 11.06
C ILE A 58 -4.51 10.39 12.02
N SER A 59 -4.86 10.21 13.29
CA SER A 59 -4.09 9.36 14.20
C SER A 59 -4.63 7.94 14.13
N LEU A 60 -3.82 6.97 13.70
CA LEU A 60 -4.22 5.56 13.74
C LEU A 60 -4.14 5.06 15.20
N PRO A 61 -5.23 4.51 15.78
CA PRO A 61 -5.20 3.97 17.15
C PRO A 61 -4.63 2.54 17.23
N TYR A 62 -4.12 2.00 16.12
CA TYR A 62 -3.50 0.68 16.00
C TYR A 62 -2.38 0.72 14.96
N THR A 63 -1.48 -0.25 15.00
CA THR A 63 -0.26 -0.23 14.18
C THR A 63 -0.52 -0.40 12.68
N ARG A 64 0.51 -0.12 11.87
CA ARG A 64 0.47 -0.30 10.41
C ARG A 64 0.25 -1.77 10.00
N GLU A 65 0.56 -2.76 10.84
CA GLU A 65 0.25 -4.17 10.57
C GLU A 65 -1.28 -4.42 10.60
N VAL A 66 -1.97 -3.84 11.59
CA VAL A 66 -3.43 -3.93 11.72
C VAL A 66 -4.11 -3.22 10.55
N LEU A 67 -3.62 -2.05 10.14
CA LEU A 67 -4.10 -1.35 8.94
C LEU A 67 -3.89 -2.19 7.66
N ALA A 68 -2.72 -2.81 7.48
CA ALA A 68 -2.43 -3.64 6.32
C ALA A 68 -3.40 -4.84 6.24
N SER A 69 -3.61 -5.52 7.37
CA SER A 69 -4.58 -6.60 7.52
C SER A 69 -6.01 -6.14 7.17
N ARG A 70 -6.46 -5.02 7.75
CA ARG A 70 -7.82 -4.47 7.55
C ARG A 70 -8.11 -4.06 6.10
N VAL A 71 -7.09 -3.68 5.34
CA VAL A 71 -7.20 -3.33 3.91
C VAL A 71 -6.97 -4.55 2.98
N GLY A 72 -6.62 -5.71 3.54
CA GLY A 72 -6.40 -6.95 2.79
C GLY A 72 -5.10 -6.93 1.98
N ILE A 73 -4.00 -6.44 2.57
CA ILE A 73 -2.67 -6.36 1.94
C ILE A 73 -1.55 -6.70 2.92
N ARG A 74 -0.40 -7.16 2.40
CA ARG A 74 0.82 -7.35 3.20
C ARG A 74 1.41 -6.01 3.66
N ARG A 75 2.11 -6.00 4.81
CA ARG A 75 2.76 -4.81 5.41
C ARG A 75 3.71 -4.10 4.46
N GLU A 76 4.47 -4.85 3.66
CA GLU A 76 5.42 -4.31 2.66
C GLU A 76 4.69 -3.75 1.44
N SER A 77 3.46 -4.20 1.16
CA SER A 77 2.59 -3.56 0.18
C SER A 77 2.04 -2.26 0.74
N LEU A 78 1.49 -2.23 1.95
CA LEU A 78 1.00 -1.00 2.58
C LEU A 78 2.09 0.10 2.61
N SER A 79 3.31 -0.25 3.02
CA SER A 79 4.42 0.72 3.06
C SER A 79 4.76 1.29 1.67
N ARG A 80 4.77 0.46 0.62
CA ARG A 80 4.95 0.91 -0.77
C ARG A 80 3.80 1.78 -1.28
N LEU A 81 2.56 1.45 -0.90
CA LEU A 81 1.38 2.23 -1.30
C LEU A 81 1.32 3.58 -0.59
N LEU A 82 1.58 3.64 0.72
CA LEU A 82 1.73 4.90 1.46
C LEU A 82 2.90 5.74 0.90
N GLY A 83 3.93 5.12 0.33
CA GLY A 83 4.98 5.80 -0.44
C GLY A 83 4.44 6.46 -1.71
N ARG A 84 3.64 5.75 -2.52
CA ARG A 84 2.99 6.28 -3.74
C ARG A 84 1.98 7.40 -3.43
N LEU A 85 1.18 7.24 -2.38
CA LEU A 85 0.15 8.21 -1.98
C LEU A 85 0.72 9.58 -1.55
N ARG A 86 2.03 9.70 -1.31
CA ARG A 86 2.70 11.00 -1.08
C ARG A 86 2.50 11.98 -2.24
N VAL A 87 2.42 11.47 -3.48
CA VAL A 87 2.15 12.27 -4.68
C VAL A 87 0.73 12.86 -4.65
N LEU A 88 -0.21 12.19 -3.96
CA LEU A 88 -1.57 12.64 -3.70
C LEU A 88 -1.70 13.37 -2.34
N GLY A 89 -0.61 13.95 -1.83
CA GLY A 89 -0.59 14.74 -0.59
C GLY A 89 -0.68 13.93 0.71
N VAL A 90 -0.61 12.59 0.68
CA VAL A 90 -0.67 11.75 1.89
C VAL A 90 0.72 11.59 2.50
N LYS A 91 0.99 12.34 3.58
CA LYS A 91 2.21 12.28 4.37
C LYS A 91 2.01 11.35 5.57
N THR A 92 3.05 10.63 5.99
CA THR A 92 2.96 9.72 7.16
C THR A 92 4.13 9.94 8.10
N SER A 93 3.86 10.10 9.40
CA SER A 93 4.87 10.23 10.45
C SER A 93 4.53 9.28 11.61
N GLY A 94 5.34 8.23 11.82
CA GLY A 94 5.03 7.18 12.78
C GLY A 94 3.67 6.54 12.51
N ASN A 95 2.73 6.68 13.44
CA ASN A 95 1.34 6.21 13.31
C ASN A 95 0.33 7.32 12.91
N ALA A 96 0.79 8.56 12.75
CA ALA A 96 -0.02 9.66 12.22
C ALA A 96 0.07 9.74 10.68
N ILE A 97 -1.04 10.08 10.05
CA ILE A 97 -1.16 10.28 8.60
C ILE A 97 -1.83 11.64 8.36
N ARG A 98 -1.14 12.52 7.64
CA ARG A 98 -1.64 13.85 7.23
C ARG A 98 -2.02 13.80 5.76
N ILE A 99 -3.23 14.25 5.43
CA ILE A 99 -3.69 14.45 4.06
C ILE A 99 -3.71 15.96 3.81
N GLU A 100 -2.92 16.42 2.83
CA GLU A 100 -2.83 17.85 2.49
C GLU A 100 -4.05 18.36 1.71
N ASP A 101 -4.65 17.52 0.85
CA ASP A 101 -5.92 17.80 0.16
C ASP A 101 -6.76 16.50 0.06
N VAL A 102 -7.79 16.42 0.90
CA VAL A 102 -8.79 15.33 0.95
C VAL A 102 -9.61 15.27 -0.35
N GLY A 103 -9.87 16.41 -0.98
CA GLY A 103 -10.60 16.50 -2.25
C GLY A 103 -9.78 15.94 -3.41
N LEU A 104 -8.48 16.22 -3.47
CA LEU A 104 -7.56 15.64 -4.46
C LEU A 104 -7.46 14.12 -4.31
N LEU A 105 -7.31 13.61 -3.09
CA LEU A 105 -7.28 12.17 -2.83
C LEU A 105 -8.61 11.50 -3.25
N ARG A 106 -9.75 12.14 -2.95
CA ARG A 106 -11.09 11.67 -3.34
C ARG A 106 -11.30 11.68 -4.86
N ARG A 107 -10.89 12.74 -5.57
CA ARG A 107 -10.90 12.82 -7.04
C ARG A 107 -10.07 11.70 -7.66
N ALA A 108 -8.83 11.53 -7.20
CA ALA A 108 -7.96 10.46 -7.67
C ALA A 108 -8.59 9.06 -7.52
N CYS A 109 -9.23 8.77 -6.38
CA CYS A 109 -9.95 7.50 -6.19
C CYS A 109 -11.07 7.27 -7.23
N ILE A 110 -11.84 8.32 -7.58
CA ILE A 110 -12.92 8.26 -8.58
C ILE A 110 -12.35 8.10 -10.00
N GLU A 111 -11.29 8.85 -10.32
CA GLU A 111 -10.61 8.86 -11.62
C GLU A 111 -9.66 7.65 -11.83
N ALA A 112 -9.50 6.80 -10.82
CA ALA A 112 -8.63 5.63 -10.78
C ALA A 112 -7.16 5.90 -11.21
N ARG A 113 -6.65 7.12 -10.98
CA ARG A 113 -5.32 7.55 -11.42
C ARG A 113 -4.41 7.88 -10.24
N ILE A 114 -3.33 7.11 -10.04
CA ILE A 114 -2.12 7.67 -9.43
C ILE A 114 -1.30 8.36 -10.54
N PRO A 115 -0.82 9.60 -10.34
CA PRO A 115 0.28 10.13 -11.14
C PRO A 115 1.54 9.30 -10.90
N HIS A 116 1.97 8.53 -11.90
CA HIS A 116 3.27 7.85 -11.86
C HIS A 116 4.38 8.90 -12.01
N ASN A 117 4.94 9.34 -10.89
CA ASN A 117 6.16 10.16 -10.91
C ASN A 117 7.29 9.38 -11.59
N LYS A 118 7.91 10.03 -12.59
CA LYS A 118 9.05 9.50 -13.35
C LYS A 118 10.35 9.54 -12.54
#